data_AF-I3SQG3-F1
#
_entry.id   AF-I3SQG3-F1
#
_cell.length_a   1.000
_cell.length_b   1.000
_cell.length_c   1.000
_cell.angle_alpha   90.00
_cell.angle_beta   90.00
_cell.angle_gamma   90.00
#
_symmetry.space_group_name_H-M   'P 1'
#
loop_
_entity.id
_entity.type
_entity.pdbx_description
1 polymer ?
#
loop_
_entity_poly.entity_id
_entity_poly.type
_entity_poly.pdbx_seq_one_letter_code
_entity_poly.pdbx_strand_id
1 'polypeptide(L)'
;MFEESDLVKVGDVDVYPLAVKADASSDNHDGSNETETSSKPNSQITQAVFEKEKGEFRVKVVKQILSVNGMRYELQEIYGIGNSVESDVDDNEQGKECVICLSEPRDTIVHPCRHMCMCSGCAKVLRFQTNRCPICRQPVERLLEIKVGTEE
;
A
#
# COMPACT_ATOMS: atom_id res chain seq x y z
N MET A 1 12.54 -6.08 16.88
CA MET A 1 13.51 -5.32 16.05
C MET A 1 13.92 -6.27 14.92
N PHE A 2 14.09 -5.83 13.67
CA PHE A 2 14.76 -6.71 12.67
C PHE A 2 16.24 -6.64 13.03
N GLU A 3 16.96 -7.75 12.93
CA GLU A 3 18.41 -7.69 13.07
C GLU A 3 18.99 -7.07 11.80
N GLU A 4 20.08 -6.30 11.91
CA GLU A 4 20.72 -5.67 10.74
C GLU A 4 21.15 -6.72 9.70
N SER A 5 21.43 -7.94 10.15
CA SER A 5 21.67 -9.15 9.36
C SER A 5 20.50 -9.52 8.42
N ASP A 6 19.25 -9.24 8.78
CA ASP A 6 18.07 -9.51 7.93
C ASP A 6 17.94 -8.51 6.76
N LEU A 7 18.61 -7.37 6.87
CA LEU A 7 18.59 -6.29 5.86
C LEU A 7 19.73 -6.43 4.84
N VAL A 8 20.75 -7.23 5.15
CA VAL A 8 21.90 -7.46 4.28
C VAL A 8 21.65 -8.71 3.43
N LYS A 9 21.42 -8.52 2.13
CA LYS A 9 21.44 -9.61 1.16
C LYS A 9 22.68 -9.48 0.28
N VAL A 10 23.61 -10.43 0.40
CA VAL A 10 24.73 -10.55 -0.54
C VAL A 10 24.17 -11.11 -1.84
N GLY A 11 24.13 -10.26 -2.88
CA GLY A 11 23.55 -10.56 -4.18
C GLY A 11 24.56 -10.49 -5.33
N ASP A 12 24.05 -10.58 -6.55
CA ASP A 12 24.78 -10.59 -7.82
C ASP A 12 25.72 -9.37 -8.00
N VAL A 13 26.73 -9.49 -8.87
CA VAL A 13 27.91 -8.58 -8.96
C VAL A 13 27.57 -7.10 -9.23
N ASP A 14 26.34 -6.77 -9.61
CA ASP A 14 25.89 -5.42 -9.95
C ASP A 14 24.63 -4.96 -9.18
N VAL A 15 24.29 -5.61 -8.06
CA VAL A 15 23.12 -5.27 -7.22
C VAL A 15 23.56 -4.87 -5.81
N TYR A 16 23.28 -3.62 -5.43
CA TYR A 16 23.65 -3.08 -4.11
C TYR A 16 22.40 -2.79 -3.26
N PRO A 17 22.16 -3.50 -2.15
CA PRO A 17 21.02 -3.25 -1.28
C PRO A 17 21.20 -1.96 -0.46
N LEU A 18 20.17 -1.13 -0.40
CA LEU A 18 20.08 0.06 0.44
C LEU A 18 18.80 -0.02 1.29
N ALA A 19 18.92 0.16 2.60
CA ALA A 19 17.80 0.30 3.51
C ALA A 19 17.76 1.73 4.07
N VAL A 20 16.65 2.44 3.83
CA VAL A 20 16.39 3.76 4.41
C VAL A 20 15.28 3.62 5.44
N LYS A 21 15.56 3.99 6.69
CA LYS A 21 14.59 4.02 7.78
C LYS A 21 14.26 5.47 8.11
N ALA A 22 12.97 5.81 8.05
CA ALA A 22 12.44 7.06 8.55
C ALA A 22 11.61 6.77 9.80
N ASP A 23 11.93 7.44 10.91
CA ASP A 23 11.22 7.34 12.17
C ASP A 23 10.47 8.65 12.43
N ALA A 24 9.22 8.56 12.90
CA ALA A 24 8.45 9.71 13.36
C ALA A 24 8.21 9.59 14.87
N SER A 25 8.66 10.57 15.64
CA SER A 25 8.35 10.73 17.05
C SER A 25 7.32 11.84 17.22
N SER A 26 6.23 11.58 17.95
CA SER A 26 5.36 12.64 18.45
C SER A 26 6.00 13.22 19.71
N ASP A 27 6.37 14.51 19.69
CA ASP A 27 6.76 15.22 20.91
C ASP A 27 5.50 15.40 21.77
N ASN A 28 5.30 14.51 22.74
CA ASN A 28 4.33 14.73 23.80
C ASN A 28 4.96 15.70 24.82
N HIS A 29 5.05 16.96 24.45
CA HIS A 29 5.34 18.04 25.40
C HIS A 29 4.03 18.43 26.10
N ASP A 30 3.54 17.55 26.97
CA ASP A 30 2.58 17.99 27.99
C ASP A 30 2.98 17.43 29.35
N GLY A 31 3.37 18.36 30.22
CA GLY A 31 3.83 18.08 31.57
C GLY A 31 2.67 17.67 32.45
N SER A 32 2.32 16.39 32.45
CA SER A 32 1.59 15.80 33.56
C SER A 32 1.93 14.32 33.71
N ASN A 33 2.35 13.96 34.92
CA ASN A 33 2.52 12.59 35.36
C ASN A 33 1.22 11.81 35.11
N GLU A 34 1.27 10.75 34.30
CA GLU A 34 0.84 9.40 34.67
C GLU A 34 0.78 8.45 33.45
N THR A 35 1.42 7.28 33.61
CA THR A 35 1.49 6.12 32.70
C THR A 35 2.29 6.29 31.41
N GLU A 36 3.54 5.84 31.44
CA GLU A 36 4.36 5.53 30.27
C GLU A 36 3.71 4.40 29.43
N THR A 37 2.66 4.72 28.67
CA THR A 37 2.43 3.95 27.44
C THR A 37 3.55 4.39 26.49
N SER A 38 4.64 3.62 26.42
CA SER A 38 5.66 3.83 25.38
C SER A 38 4.96 3.61 24.02
N SER A 39 4.36 4.67 23.45
CA SER A 39 3.78 4.59 22.12
C SER A 39 4.94 4.31 21.19
N LYS A 40 5.03 3.07 20.72
CA LYS A 40 6.11 2.67 19.82
C LYS A 40 6.04 3.61 18.61
N PRO A 41 7.14 4.28 18.23
CA PRO A 41 7.12 5.27 17.17
C PRO A 41 6.68 4.61 15.87
N ASN A 42 5.85 5.32 15.12
CA ASN A 42 5.54 4.91 13.75
C ASN A 42 6.82 5.06 12.92
N SER A 43 7.14 4.05 12.12
CA SER A 43 8.33 4.09 11.27
C SER A 43 8.05 3.45 9.92
N GLN A 44 8.73 3.95 8.90
CA GLN A 44 8.69 3.40 7.56
C GLN A 44 10.10 3.00 7.14
N ILE A 45 10.25 1.78 6.67
CA ILE A 45 11.49 1.26 6.09
C ILE A 45 11.25 1.04 4.61
N THR A 46 12.03 1.71 3.77
CA THR A 46 12.06 1.48 2.33
C THR A 46 13.36 0.74 1.99
N GLN A 47 13.23 -0.50 1.52
CA GLN A 47 14.32 -1.28 0.97
C GLN A 47 14.35 -1.08 -0.53
N ALA A 48 15.50 -0.65 -1.05
CA ALA A 48 15.74 -0.46 -2.46
C ALA A 48 17.04 -1.15 -2.87
N VAL A 49 17.17 -1.43 -4.16
CA VAL A 49 18.40 -1.91 -4.77
C VAL A 49 18.83 -0.96 -5.88
N PHE A 50 20.14 -0.76 -6.01
CA PHE A 50 20.71 -0.15 -7.20
C PHE A 50 20.99 -1.25 -8.23
N GLU A 51 20.43 -1.11 -9.42
CA GLU A 51 20.69 -1.96 -10.57
C GLU A 51 21.46 -1.14 -11.61
N LYS A 52 22.56 -1.68 -12.14
CA LYS A 52 23.32 -1.04 -13.23
C LYS A 52 22.85 -1.58 -14.59
N GLU A 53 22.20 -0.73 -15.38
CA GLU A 53 21.70 -1.07 -16.71
C GLU A 53 22.41 -0.19 -17.75
N LYS A 54 23.14 -0.80 -18.70
CA LYS A 54 23.87 -0.09 -19.78
C LYS A 54 24.82 1.04 -19.31
N GLY A 55 25.34 0.94 -18.08
CA GLY A 55 26.26 1.94 -17.52
C GLY A 55 25.59 2.98 -16.62
N GLU A 56 24.26 3.01 -16.57
CA GLU A 56 23.49 3.89 -15.68
C GLU A 56 22.98 3.14 -14.45
N PHE A 57 23.02 3.77 -13.28
CA PHE A 57 22.45 3.22 -12.06
C PHE A 57 20.98 3.62 -11.94
N ARG A 58 20.11 2.64 -11.68
CA ARG A 58 18.70 2.85 -11.40
C ARG A 58 18.38 2.33 -10.00
N VAL A 59 17.58 3.08 -9.26
CA VAL A 59 17.08 2.66 -7.94
C VAL A 59 15.73 1.98 -8.14
N LYS A 60 15.60 0.79 -7.58
CA LYS A 60 14.35 0.03 -7.58
C LYS A 60 13.94 -0.26 -6.15
N VAL A 61 12.76 0.21 -5.75
CA VAL A 61 12.17 -0.15 -4.46
C VAL A 61 11.76 -1.62 -4.52
N VAL A 62 12.26 -2.41 -3.58
CA VAL A 62 11.97 -3.85 -3.49
C VAL A 62 10.88 -4.11 -2.48
N LYS A 63 10.90 -3.39 -1.36
CA LYS A 63 9.98 -3.63 -0.25
C LYS A 63 9.81 -2.37 0.57
N GLN A 64 8.59 -2.12 1.02
CA GLN A 64 8.32 -1.08 2.02
C GLN A 64 7.62 -1.71 3.23
N ILE A 65 8.04 -1.30 4.42
CA ILE A 65 7.54 -1.84 5.69
C ILE A 65 7.09 -0.67 6.55
N LEU A 66 5.83 -0.68 6.97
CA LEU A 66 5.30 0.26 7.94
C LEU A 66 5.24 -0.42 9.30
N SER A 67 5.78 0.22 10.33
CA SER A 67 5.55 -0.15 11.72
C SER A 67 4.58 0.86 12.33
N VAL A 68 3.41 0.40 12.75
CA VAL A 68 2.36 1.23 13.37
C VAL A 68 1.81 0.51 14.59
N ASN A 69 1.73 1.19 15.74
CA ASN A 69 1.24 0.62 17.00
C ASN A 69 1.92 -0.71 17.39
N GLY A 70 3.21 -0.85 17.07
CA GLY A 70 3.99 -2.08 17.33
C GLY A 70 3.72 -3.25 16.37
N MET A 71 2.82 -3.09 15.41
CA MET A 71 2.59 -4.06 14.33
C MET A 71 3.36 -3.66 13.08
N ARG A 72 3.80 -4.65 12.31
CA ARG A 72 4.54 -4.45 11.06
C ARG A 72 3.70 -4.88 9.87
N TYR A 73 3.66 -4.04 8.85
CA TYR A 73 2.91 -4.26 7.62
C TYR A 73 3.87 -4.12 6.44
N GLU A 74 3.83 -5.09 5.53
CA GLU A 74 4.48 -4.94 4.23
C GLU A 74 3.52 -4.19 3.30
N LEU A 75 3.97 -3.07 2.75
CA LEU A 75 3.18 -2.29 1.83
C LEU A 75 3.08 -3.04 0.51
N GLN A 76 1.87 -3.13 -0.01
CA GLN A 76 1.56 -3.83 -1.24
C GLN A 76 0.78 -2.92 -2.15
N GLU A 77 1.14 -2.92 -3.44
CA GLU A 77 0.42 -2.15 -4.44
C GLU A 77 -1.03 -2.60 -4.58
N ILE A 78 -1.92 -1.64 -4.74
CA ILE A 78 -3.32 -1.86 -5.06
C ILE A 78 -3.49 -1.61 -6.56
N TYR A 79 -4.00 -2.60 -7.28
CA TYR A 79 -4.23 -2.45 -8.72
C TYR A 79 -5.56 -1.75 -8.97
N GLY A 80 -5.57 -0.76 -9.87
CA GLY A 80 -6.76 0.02 -10.17
C GLY A 80 -6.96 1.25 -9.28
N ILE A 81 -6.03 1.53 -8.36
CA ILE A 81 -5.90 2.83 -7.68
C ILE A 81 -5.05 3.73 -8.58
N GLY A 82 -5.67 4.40 -9.55
CA GLY A 82 -4.94 5.31 -10.45
C GLY A 82 -4.36 6.48 -9.66
N ASN A 83 -3.04 6.69 -9.75
CA ASN A 83 -2.36 7.84 -9.15
C ASN A 83 -2.78 9.11 -9.91
N SER A 84 -3.36 10.08 -9.22
CA SER A 84 -3.90 11.33 -9.77
C SER A 84 -2.86 12.28 -10.38
N VAL A 85 -1.63 11.84 -10.64
CA VAL A 85 -0.48 12.73 -10.91
C VAL A 85 0.18 12.55 -12.28
N GLU A 86 -0.37 11.73 -13.18
CA GLU A 86 0.07 11.71 -14.59
C GLU A 86 -1.11 11.59 -15.56
N SER A 87 -1.88 12.67 -15.67
CA SER A 87 -2.60 13.02 -16.91
C SER A 87 -3.27 14.39 -16.77
N ASP A 88 -2.49 15.47 -16.91
CA ASP A 88 -2.99 16.82 -17.23
C ASP A 88 -3.48 16.91 -18.70
N VAL A 89 -4.01 15.82 -19.24
CA VAL A 89 -4.61 15.75 -20.57
C VAL A 89 -5.78 14.77 -20.54
N ASP A 90 -6.97 15.36 -20.64
CA ASP A 90 -8.31 14.78 -20.79
C ASP A 90 -9.07 14.43 -19.49
N ASP A 91 -9.96 15.36 -19.17
CA ASP A 91 -10.98 15.39 -18.12
C ASP A 91 -12.04 14.32 -18.35
N ASN A 92 -11.66 13.06 -18.14
CA ASN A 92 -12.63 11.98 -18.11
C ASN A 92 -12.46 11.15 -16.84
N GLU A 93 -13.42 11.27 -15.92
CA GLU A 93 -13.60 10.39 -14.75
C GLU A 93 -13.76 8.90 -15.14
N GLN A 94 -13.86 8.63 -16.45
CA GLN A 94 -13.93 7.34 -17.11
C GLN A 94 -12.70 6.48 -16.81
N GLY A 95 -12.81 5.70 -15.74
CA GLY A 95 -11.74 4.80 -15.32
C GLY A 95 -11.63 4.64 -13.82
N LYS A 96 -12.30 5.50 -13.03
CA LYS A 96 -12.37 5.40 -11.56
C LYS A 96 -13.68 4.74 -11.07
N GLU A 97 -14.64 4.53 -11.97
CA GLU A 97 -15.94 3.94 -11.67
C GLU A 97 -15.88 2.43 -11.51
N CYS A 98 -16.74 1.90 -10.65
CA CYS A 98 -16.99 0.49 -10.44
C CYS A 98 -17.26 -0.23 -11.76
N VAL A 99 -16.52 -1.31 -12.05
CA VAL A 99 -16.68 -2.07 -13.30
C VAL A 99 -18.00 -2.84 -13.40
N ILE A 100 -18.78 -2.89 -12.31
CA ILE A 100 -20.05 -3.61 -12.23
C ILE A 100 -21.23 -2.66 -12.50
N CYS A 101 -21.32 -1.53 -11.78
CA CYS A 101 -22.42 -0.59 -11.97
C CYS A 101 -22.09 0.56 -12.94
N LEU A 102 -20.82 0.84 -13.19
CA LEU A 102 -20.36 1.97 -14.03
C LEU A 102 -20.98 3.30 -13.55
N SER A 103 -21.06 3.51 -12.24
CA SER A 103 -21.66 4.72 -11.67
C SER A 103 -20.92 5.17 -10.41
N GLU A 104 -20.83 4.29 -9.42
CA GLU A 104 -20.16 4.62 -8.16
C GLU A 104 -18.64 4.47 -8.28
N PRO A 105 -17.86 5.30 -7.56
CA PRO A 105 -16.41 5.17 -7.54
C PRO A 105 -15.96 3.84 -6.92
N ARG A 106 -14.77 3.38 -7.32
CA ARG A 106 -14.15 2.19 -6.73
C ARG A 106 -13.64 2.52 -5.33
N ASP A 107 -14.14 1.79 -4.34
CA ASP A 107 -13.75 1.92 -2.93
C ASP A 107 -13.32 0.56 -2.33
N THR A 108 -13.49 -0.55 -3.07
CA THR A 108 -13.36 -1.89 -2.51
C THR A 108 -12.27 -2.70 -3.20
N ILE A 109 -11.33 -3.21 -2.40
CA ILE A 109 -10.24 -4.09 -2.80
C ILE A 109 -10.62 -5.55 -2.57
N VAL A 110 -10.30 -6.39 -3.56
CA VAL A 110 -10.42 -7.84 -3.46
C VAL A 110 -9.12 -8.46 -2.93
N HIS A 111 -9.18 -9.19 -1.83
CA HIS A 111 -8.06 -9.96 -1.29
C HIS A 111 -8.17 -11.45 -1.71
N PRO A 112 -7.06 -12.11 -2.13
CA PRO A 112 -5.65 -11.66 -2.06
C PRO A 112 -5.12 -10.96 -3.32
N CYS A 113 -5.93 -10.79 -4.37
CA CYS A 113 -5.45 -10.31 -5.67
C CYS A 113 -5.19 -8.80 -5.77
N ARG A 114 -5.61 -8.03 -4.77
CA ARG A 114 -5.43 -6.58 -4.62
C ARG A 114 -6.04 -5.69 -5.71
N HIS A 115 -7.00 -6.21 -6.48
CA HIS A 115 -7.73 -5.40 -7.45
C HIS A 115 -8.80 -4.55 -6.78
N MET A 116 -8.69 -3.24 -6.91
CA MET A 116 -9.71 -2.25 -6.57
C MET A 116 -10.52 -1.94 -7.83
N CYS A 117 -11.67 -2.60 -7.99
CA CYS A 117 -12.42 -2.58 -9.24
C CYS A 117 -13.92 -2.36 -9.06
N MET A 118 -14.43 -2.32 -7.83
CA MET A 118 -15.85 -2.17 -7.58
C MET A 118 -16.13 -1.24 -6.40
N CYS A 119 -17.35 -0.72 -6.35
CA CYS A 119 -17.89 -0.02 -5.18
C CYS A 119 -18.38 -1.02 -4.13
N SER A 120 -18.52 -0.54 -2.89
CA SER A 120 -18.92 -1.32 -1.72
C SER A 120 -20.33 -1.90 -1.85
N GLY A 121 -21.23 -1.19 -2.55
CA GLY A 121 -22.57 -1.68 -2.90
C GLY A 121 -22.52 -2.93 -3.78
N CYS A 122 -21.75 -2.90 -4.86
CA CYS A 122 -21.59 -4.06 -5.75
C CYS A 122 -20.80 -5.20 -5.08
N ALA A 123 -19.83 -4.87 -4.22
CA ALA A 123 -19.05 -5.86 -3.49
C ALA A 123 -19.90 -6.74 -2.57
N LYS A 124 -20.90 -6.16 -1.89
CA LYS A 124 -21.84 -6.90 -1.04
C LYS A 124 -22.63 -7.94 -1.83
N VAL A 125 -23.05 -7.61 -3.05
CA VAL A 125 -23.80 -8.52 -3.93
C VAL A 125 -22.90 -9.62 -4.51
N LEU A 126 -21.68 -9.27 -4.94
CA LEU A 126 -20.72 -10.19 -5.54
C LEU A 126 -20.43 -11.42 -4.66
N ARG A 127 -20.38 -11.21 -3.33
CA ARG A 127 -20.09 -12.26 -2.34
C ARG A 127 -21.12 -13.38 -2.33
N PHE A 128 -22.36 -13.11 -2.75
CA PHE A 128 -23.44 -14.11 -2.81
C PHE A 128 -23.62 -14.74 -4.20
N GLN A 129 -22.99 -14.19 -5.24
CA GLN A 129 -23.14 -14.68 -6.62
C GLN A 129 -21.97 -15.56 -7.05
N THR A 130 -20.81 -14.94 -7.32
CA THR A 130 -19.66 -15.64 -7.91
C THR A 130 -18.51 -15.79 -6.92
N ASN A 131 -18.42 -14.91 -5.92
CA ASN A 131 -17.32 -14.80 -4.98
C ASN A 131 -15.92 -14.85 -5.66
N ARG A 132 -15.79 -14.21 -6.82
CA ARG A 132 -14.55 -14.12 -7.62
C ARG A 132 -14.27 -12.68 -8.04
N CYS A 133 -13.00 -12.31 -8.11
CA CYS A 133 -12.57 -11.00 -8.61
C CYS A 133 -13.04 -10.78 -10.07
N PRO A 134 -13.69 -9.65 -10.39
CA PRO A 134 -14.09 -9.33 -11.77
C PRO A 134 -12.92 -9.22 -12.76
N ILE A 135 -11.74 -8.84 -12.30
CA ILE A 135 -10.57 -8.60 -13.15
C ILE A 135 -9.80 -9.89 -13.42
N CYS A 136 -9.35 -10.58 -12.37
CA CYS A 136 -8.46 -11.74 -12.49
C CYS A 136 -9.11 -13.09 -12.18
N ARG A 137 -10.41 -13.10 -11.81
CA ARG A 137 -11.20 -14.31 -11.48
C ARG A 137 -10.70 -15.14 -10.31
N GLN A 138 -9.69 -14.68 -9.57
CA GLN A 138 -9.25 -15.31 -8.32
C GLN A 138 -10.39 -15.31 -7.29
N PRO A 139 -10.51 -16.37 -6.47
CA PRO A 139 -11.53 -16.45 -5.42
C PRO A 139 -11.33 -15.32 -4.40
N VAL A 140 -12.45 -14.76 -3.94
CA VAL A 140 -12.44 -13.70 -2.92
C VAL A 140 -12.38 -14.32 -1.53
N GLU A 141 -11.32 -14.01 -0.79
CA GLU A 141 -11.22 -14.35 0.63
C GLU A 141 -11.86 -13.25 1.48
N ARG A 142 -11.43 -12.00 1.23
CA ARG A 142 -11.88 -10.80 1.95
C ARG A 142 -12.09 -9.64 0.98
N LEU A 143 -13.01 -8.76 1.35
CA LEU A 143 -13.24 -7.48 0.69
C LEU A 143 -12.83 -6.40 1.69
N LEU A 144 -11.98 -5.48 1.25
CA LEU A 144 -11.46 -4.40 2.07
C LEU A 144 -11.97 -3.08 1.49
N GLU A 145 -12.74 -2.34 2.28
CA GLU A 145 -13.27 -1.03 1.89
C GLU A 145 -12.27 0.05 2.32
N ILE A 146 -11.92 0.95 1.39
CA ILE A 146 -11.12 2.14 1.65
C ILE A 146 -12.06 3.33 1.68
N LYS A 147 -12.12 3.98 2.83
CA LYS A 147 -12.75 5.29 2.98
C LYS A 147 -11.66 6.34 2.88
N VAL A 148 -11.66 7.09 1.79
CA VAL A 148 -10.88 8.34 1.73
C VAL A 148 -11.72 9.36 2.50
N GLY A 149 -11.19 9.88 3.62
CA GLY A 149 -11.86 10.97 4.32
C GLY A 149 -11.91 12.17 3.37
N THR A 150 -13.11 12.54 2.92
CA THR A 150 -13.35 13.90 2.46
C THR A 150 -13.35 14.76 3.72
N GLU A 151 -12.35 15.63 3.84
CA GLU A 151 -12.40 16.70 4.84
C GLU A 151 -13.65 17.55 4.52
N GLU A 152 -14.68 17.43 5.36
CA GLU A 152 -15.83 18.35 5.42
C GLU A 152 -15.64 19.30 6.61
#